data_AF-G0LJU9-F1
#
_entry.id   AF-G0LJU9-F1
#
_cell.length_a   1.000
_cell.length_b   1.000
_cell.length_c   1.000
_cell.angle_alpha   90.00
_cell.angle_beta   90.00
_cell.angle_gamma   90.00
#
_symmetry.space_group_name_H-M   'P 1'
#
loop_
_entity.id
_entity.type
_entity.pdbx_description
1 polymer ?
#
loop_
_entity_poly.entity_id
_entity_poly.type
_entity_poly.pdbx_seq_one_letter_code
_entity_poly.pdbx_strand_id
1 'polypeptide(L)' 'MSSGNAENIPSQRGRPCPFCETAMIHRHCKYVCPEHGVVYDCSDTFW' A
#
# COMPACT_ATOMS: atom_id res chain seq x y z
N MET A 1 -23.99 -0.82 -28.02
CA MET A 1 -22.99 -1.88 -27.73
C MET A 1 -21.70 -1.16 -27.37
N SER A 2 -21.23 -1.34 -26.12
CA SER A 2 -19.81 -1.36 -25.64
C SER A 2 -18.83 -0.27 -26.14
N SER A 3 -18.02 0.47 -25.37
CA SER A 3 -17.47 0.43 -24.00
C SER A 3 -16.63 1.73 -23.86
N GLY A 4 -16.20 2.24 -22.71
CA GLY A 4 -16.27 1.83 -21.33
C GLY A 4 -15.94 3.08 -20.50
N ASN A 5 -16.66 3.25 -19.39
CA ASN A 5 -16.40 4.29 -18.41
C ASN A 5 -14.99 4.03 -17.87
N ALA A 6 -14.06 4.97 -18.07
CA ALA A 6 -12.76 4.93 -17.42
C ALA A 6 -13.01 5.18 -15.93
N GLU A 7 -13.37 4.09 -15.25
CA GLU A 7 -13.54 4.00 -13.83
C GLU A 7 -12.33 4.64 -13.17
N ASN A 8 -12.62 5.69 -12.39
CA ASN A 8 -11.67 6.33 -11.51
C ASN A 8 -11.22 5.26 -10.50
N ILE A 9 -10.22 4.46 -10.88
CA ILE A 9 -9.54 3.54 -9.98
C ILE A 9 -9.14 4.41 -8.81
N PRO A 10 -9.66 4.17 -7.60
CA PRO A 10 -9.35 5.00 -6.46
C PRO A 10 -7.83 5.03 -6.37
N SER A 11 -7.30 6.21 -6.68
CA SER A 11 -5.91 6.56 -6.50
C SER A 11 -5.57 6.06 -5.10
N GLN A 12 -4.71 5.04 -5.01
CA GLN A 12 -4.33 4.37 -3.76
C GLN A 12 -3.64 5.41 -2.87
N ARG A 13 -4.43 6.24 -2.21
CA ARG A 13 -4.01 7.21 -1.21
C ARG A 13 -3.75 6.39 0.05
N GLY A 14 -2.58 5.76 0.09
CA GLY A 14 -2.12 4.95 1.22
C GLY A 14 -2.90 3.65 1.36
N ARG A 15 -2.35 2.54 0.85
CA ARG A 15 -2.89 1.21 1.15
C ARG A 15 -2.90 1.04 2.67
N PRO A 16 -4.03 0.71 3.32
CA PRO A 16 -4.05 0.40 4.75
C PRO A 16 -3.33 -0.93 4.99
N CYS A 17 -2.92 -1.19 6.23
CA CYS A 17 -2.27 -2.44 6.60
C CYS A 17 -3.17 -3.64 6.22
N PRO A 18 -2.68 -4.66 5.50
CA PRO A 18 -3.50 -5.81 5.11
C PRO A 18 -3.88 -6.73 6.29
N PHE A 19 -3.23 -6.55 7.45
CA PHE A 19 -3.47 -7.39 8.64
C PHE A 19 -4.49 -6.79 9.60
N CYS A 20 -4.55 -5.46 9.70
CA CYS A 20 -5.38 -4.77 10.69
C CYS A 20 -6.03 -3.48 10.18
N GLU A 21 -5.94 -3.23 8.87
CA GLU A 21 -6.54 -2.08 8.17
C GLU A 21 -6.11 -0.70 8.71
N THR A 22 -5.11 -0.67 9.58
CA THR A 22 -4.59 0.55 10.20
C THR A 22 -3.81 1.37 9.17
N ALA A 23 -3.88 2.70 9.31
CA ALA A 23 -3.08 3.62 8.51
C ALA A 23 -1.59 3.31 8.67
N MET A 24 -0.93 2.97 7.56
CA MET A 24 0.49 2.67 7.56
C MET A 24 1.32 3.95 7.43
N ILE A 25 2.46 3.98 8.12
CA ILE A 25 3.45 5.04 8.04
C ILE A 25 4.38 4.70 6.88
N HIS A 26 4.50 5.61 5.92
CA HIS A 26 5.51 5.51 4.87
C HIS A 26 6.82 6.14 5.37
N ARG A 27 7.83 5.32 5.62
CA ARG A 27 9.14 5.75 6.11
C ARG A 27 10.22 5.46 5.07
N HIS A 28 10.67 6.51 4.40
CA HIS A 28 11.59 6.45 3.25
C HIS A 28 11.02 5.65 2.07
N CYS A 29 11.44 4.39 1.91
CA CYS A 29 11.00 3.49 0.85
C CYS A 29 10.19 2.29 1.40
N LYS A 30 9.75 2.38 2.65
CA LYS A 30 9.15 1.27 3.39
C LYS A 30 7.78 1.66 3.95
N TYR A 31 6.81 0.75 3.85
CA TYR A 31 5.51 0.89 4.50
C TYR A 31 5.50 0.10 5.81
N VAL A 32 5.25 0.81 6.91
CA VAL A 32 5.30 0.29 8.28
C VAL A 32 3.94 0.46 8.95
N CYS A 33 3.34 -0.65 9.38
CA CYS A 33 2.23 -0.66 10.30
C CYS A 33 2.74 -0.49 11.74
N PRO A 34 2.14 0.39 12.58
CA PRO A 34 2.56 0.55 13.96
C PRO A 34 2.37 -0.72 14.81
N GLU A 35 1.37 -1.54 14.49
CA GLU A 35 1.05 -2.77 15.23
C GLU A 35 1.86 -3.99 14.77
N HIS A 36 2.15 -4.08 13.48
CA HIS A 36 2.74 -5.28 12.84
C HIS A 36 4.18 -5.06 12.37
N GLY A 37 4.66 -3.82 12.40
CA GLY A 37 5.96 -3.44 11.87
C GLY A 37 5.97 -3.36 10.34
N VAL A 38 6.98 -3.92 9.72
CA VAL A 38 7.31 -3.75 8.30
C VAL A 38 6.35 -4.56 7.43
N VAL A 39 5.60 -3.90 6.54
CA VAL A 39 4.68 -4.60 5.62
C VAL A 39 5.24 -4.63 4.19
N TYR A 40 5.85 -3.53 3.75
CA TYR A 40 6.56 -3.47 2.47
C TYR A 40 7.90 -2.80 2.67
N ASP A 41 8.97 -3.38 2.14
CA ASP A 41 10.33 -2.85 2.25
C ASP A 41 11.02 -2.90 0.88
N CYS A 42 11.49 -1.77 0.38
CA CYS A 42 12.26 -1.72 -0.86
C CYS A 42 13.76 -1.99 -0.66
N SER A 43 14.22 -2.17 0.58
CA SER A 43 15.63 -2.47 0.94
C SER A 43 15.89 -3.96 1.15
N ASP A 44 14.86 -4.82 1.18
CA ASP A 44 14.98 -6.27 1.17
C ASP A 44 15.35 -6.77 -0.24
N THR A 45 16.48 -6.29 -0.74
CA THR A 45 17.10 -6.78 -1.97
C THR A 45 18.05 -7.92 -1.59
N PHE A 46 17.51 -9.10 -1.28
CA PHE A 46 18.28 -10.35 -1.26
C PHE A 46 18.20 -11.00 -2.65
N TRP A 47 18.87 -10.42 -3.64
CA TRP A 47 19.15 -10.99 -4.98
C TRP A 47 20.59 -10.70 -5.38
#